data_AF-A0A3P6BL10-F1
#
_entry.id   AF-A0A3P6BL10-F1
#
_cell.length_a   1.000
_cell.length_b   1.000
_cell.length_c   1.000
_cell.angle_alpha   90.00
_cell.angle_beta   90.00
_cell.angle_gamma   90.00
#
_symmetry.space_group_name_H-M   'P 1'
#
loop_
_entity.id
_entity.type
_entity.pdbx_description
1 polymer ?
#
loop_
_entity_poly.entity_id
_entity_poly.type
_entity_poly.pdbx_seq_one_letter_code
_entity_poly.pdbx_strand_id
1 'polypeptide(L)'
;MGSRAGHVLPGFAFLALGLWHLFNNIKLFCLRPNTFISSPWFPVSKIRHLELYFMMFSASASISMELFIGPRRHHPFDSDGTIPSNHLQNVEHSSISMAFLVYAVSAVVFDRARPRAAASEGLTILAAAAAFTQQLLLFHFHSADHMGVKGQYHFILQLIIFVSLMTTLMGIALPKSFLVSLVRSSSIAF
;
A
#
# COMPACT_ATOMS: atom_id res chain seq x y z
N MET A 1 -20.10 6.46 -0.06
CA MET A 1 -19.88 5.11 -0.67
C MET A 1 -19.44 5.28 -2.11
N GLY A 2 -18.18 4.96 -2.41
CA GLY A 2 -17.62 4.99 -3.77
C GLY A 2 -18.32 4.00 -4.70
N SER A 3 -18.29 4.28 -6.01
CA SER A 3 -18.89 3.40 -7.02
C SER A 3 -18.25 1.99 -6.99
N ARG A 4 -18.95 0.97 -7.52
CA ARG A 4 -18.39 -0.39 -7.67
C ARG A 4 -17.04 -0.39 -8.40
N ALA A 5 -16.86 0.52 -9.36
CA ALA A 5 -15.58 0.71 -10.06
C ALA A 5 -14.47 1.22 -9.13
N GLY A 6 -14.80 2.05 -8.14
CA GLY A 6 -13.87 2.60 -7.16
C GLY A 6 -13.28 1.57 -6.17
N HIS A 7 -13.89 0.40 -6.01
CA HIS A 7 -13.33 -0.69 -5.17
C HIS A 7 -12.58 -1.73 -6.00
N VAL A 8 -13.07 -2.01 -7.20
CA VAL A 8 -12.50 -3.02 -8.10
C VAL A 8 -11.11 -2.60 -8.58
N LEU A 9 -10.93 -1.32 -8.94
CA LEU A 9 -9.66 -0.85 -9.49
C LEU A 9 -8.51 -0.87 -8.47
N PRO A 10 -8.67 -0.37 -7.22
CA PRO A 10 -7.64 -0.53 -6.19
C PRO A 10 -7.35 -1.99 -5.86
N GLY A 11 -8.39 -2.85 -5.80
CA GLY A 11 -8.22 -4.29 -5.57
C GLY A 11 -7.36 -4.96 -6.65
N PHE A 12 -7.59 -4.65 -7.93
CA PHE A 12 -6.74 -5.15 -9.01
C PHE A 12 -5.30 -4.62 -8.96
N ALA A 13 -5.09 -3.38 -8.51
CA ALA A 13 -3.75 -2.83 -8.34
C ALA A 13 -2.97 -3.59 -7.25
N PHE A 14 -3.60 -3.86 -6.10
CA PHE A 14 -3.00 -4.66 -5.02
C PHE A 14 -2.76 -6.11 -5.47
N LEU A 15 -3.71 -6.74 -6.17
CA LEU A 15 -3.53 -8.07 -6.76
C LEU A 15 -2.31 -8.12 -7.68
N ALA A 16 -2.20 -7.18 -8.63
CA ALA A 16 -1.07 -7.13 -9.55
C ALA A 16 0.25 -6.89 -8.82
N LEU A 17 0.28 -6.00 -7.82
CA LEU A 17 1.46 -5.70 -7.01
C LEU A 17 1.90 -6.91 -6.17
N GLY A 18 0.96 -7.59 -5.51
CA GLY A 18 1.22 -8.77 -4.71
C GLY A 18 1.70 -9.95 -5.54
N LEU A 19 1.09 -10.20 -6.71
CA LEU A 19 1.57 -11.21 -7.66
C LEU A 19 2.96 -10.88 -8.21
N TRP A 20 3.23 -9.60 -8.48
CA TRP A 20 4.55 -9.13 -8.87
C TRP A 20 5.59 -9.39 -7.78
N HIS A 21 5.28 -9.09 -6.51
CA HIS A 21 6.15 -9.40 -5.37
C HIS A 21 6.35 -10.90 -5.21
N LEU A 22 5.29 -11.69 -5.35
CA LEU A 22 5.31 -13.13 -5.20
C LEU A 22 6.24 -13.77 -6.23
N PHE A 23 6.06 -13.40 -7.51
CA PHE A 23 6.91 -13.86 -8.60
C PHE A 23 8.38 -13.53 -8.37
N ASN A 24 8.70 -12.28 -7.97
CA ASN A 24 10.08 -11.87 -7.77
C ASN A 24 10.74 -12.57 -6.56
N ASN A 25 10.01 -12.75 -5.45
CA ASN A 25 10.53 -13.49 -4.31
C ASN A 25 10.81 -14.96 -4.67
N ILE A 26 9.87 -15.64 -5.33
CA ILE A 26 10.05 -17.03 -5.80
C ILE A 26 11.25 -17.12 -6.74
N LYS A 27 11.32 -16.24 -7.75
CA LYS A 27 12.42 -16.21 -8.71
C LYS A 27 13.77 -16.00 -8.02
N LEU A 28 13.88 -15.03 -7.12
CA LEU A 28 15.13 -14.74 -6.41
C LEU A 28 15.55 -15.91 -5.52
N PHE A 29 14.60 -16.53 -4.82
CA PHE A 29 14.87 -17.68 -3.97
C PHE A 29 15.34 -18.89 -4.79
N CYS A 30 14.68 -19.20 -5.90
CA CYS A 30 15.08 -20.31 -6.78
C CYS A 30 16.47 -20.09 -7.41
N LEU A 31 16.79 -18.86 -7.82
CA LEU A 31 18.09 -18.56 -8.43
C LEU A 31 19.22 -18.48 -7.41
N ARG A 32 18.94 -18.01 -6.19
CA ARG A 32 19.96 -17.68 -5.17
C ARG A 32 19.45 -17.97 -3.75
N PRO A 33 19.22 -19.25 -3.38
CA PRO A 33 18.60 -19.60 -2.10
C PRO A 33 19.45 -19.19 -0.89
N ASN A 34 20.78 -19.35 -0.97
CA ASN A 34 21.70 -19.08 0.14
C ASN A 34 21.95 -17.58 0.38
N THR A 35 21.69 -16.74 -0.62
CA THR A 35 21.89 -15.27 -0.53
C THR A 35 20.58 -14.52 -0.74
N PHE A 36 19.45 -15.19 -0.55
CA PHE A 36 18.13 -14.58 -0.68
C PHE A 36 17.96 -13.46 0.35
N ILE A 37 17.51 -12.30 -0.13
CA ILE A 37 17.13 -11.16 0.70
C ILE A 37 15.83 -10.62 0.12
N SER A 38 14.82 -10.54 0.97
CA SER A 38 13.49 -10.00 0.67
C SER A 38 13.54 -8.48 0.57
N SER A 39 12.74 -7.91 -0.32
CA SER A 39 12.62 -6.46 -0.52
C SER A 39 11.14 -6.04 -0.53
N PRO A 40 10.79 -4.85 -0.02
CA PRO A 40 9.42 -4.33 -0.10
C PRO A 40 9.01 -3.87 -1.51
N TRP A 41 9.96 -3.77 -2.46
CA TRP A 41 9.71 -3.48 -3.88
C TRP A 41 10.81 -4.10 -4.76
N PHE A 42 10.56 -4.29 -6.06
CA PHE A 42 11.49 -4.98 -6.96
C PHE A 42 11.89 -4.15 -8.19
N PRO A 43 13.19 -4.13 -8.55
CA PRO A 43 13.64 -3.35 -9.69
C PRO A 43 13.35 -4.02 -11.03
N VAL A 44 13.01 -3.22 -12.05
CA VAL A 44 12.86 -3.66 -13.44
C VAL A 44 14.06 -3.20 -14.27
N SER A 45 14.50 -4.03 -15.22
CA SER A 45 15.77 -3.85 -15.94
C SER A 45 15.95 -2.48 -16.61
N LYS A 46 14.94 -1.99 -17.34
CA LYS A 46 15.01 -0.71 -18.07
C LYS A 46 14.59 0.49 -17.23
N ILE A 47 13.66 0.29 -16.31
CA ILE A 47 13.10 1.33 -15.44
C ILE A 47 13.16 0.80 -14.02
N ARG A 48 14.28 1.06 -13.34
CA ARG A 48 14.57 0.49 -12.01
C ARG A 48 13.40 0.66 -11.04
N HIS A 49 12.79 1.85 -11.00
CA HIS A 49 11.73 2.18 -10.04
C HIS A 49 10.31 2.05 -10.63
N LEU A 50 10.11 1.22 -11.67
CA LEU A 50 8.82 1.13 -12.39
C LEU A 50 7.64 0.84 -11.45
N GLU A 51 7.80 -0.11 -10.54
CA GLU A 51 6.80 -0.45 -9.53
C GLU A 51 6.43 0.77 -8.67
N LEU A 52 7.45 1.49 -8.17
CA LEU A 52 7.24 2.66 -7.32
C LEU A 52 6.59 3.81 -8.11
N TYR A 53 6.95 4.02 -9.37
CA TYR A 53 6.30 5.03 -10.22
C TYR A 53 4.84 4.67 -10.51
N PHE A 54 4.55 3.39 -10.72
CA PHE A 54 3.17 2.92 -10.86
C PHE A 54 2.37 3.16 -9.58
N MET A 55 2.95 2.92 -8.40
CA MET A 55 2.33 3.23 -7.12
C MET A 55 2.10 4.74 -6.95
N MET A 56 3.10 5.58 -7.27
CA MET A 56 2.97 7.03 -7.21
C MET A 56 1.84 7.54 -8.10
N PHE A 57 1.80 7.08 -9.36
CA PHE A 57 0.76 7.45 -10.31
C PHE A 57 -0.63 7.01 -9.83
N SER A 58 -0.77 5.76 -9.39
CA SER A 58 -2.03 5.21 -8.91
C SER A 58 -2.53 5.92 -7.65
N ALA A 59 -1.63 6.21 -6.70
CA ALA A 59 -1.95 6.94 -5.48
C ALA A 59 -2.36 8.38 -5.78
N SER A 60 -1.62 9.09 -6.64
CA SER A 60 -2.00 10.44 -7.07
C SER A 60 -3.34 10.46 -7.79
N ALA A 61 -3.60 9.52 -8.70
CA ALA A 61 -4.88 9.39 -9.38
C ALA A 61 -6.01 9.12 -8.38
N SER A 62 -5.80 8.23 -7.40
CA SER A 62 -6.76 7.94 -6.33
C SER A 62 -7.10 9.18 -5.50
N ILE A 63 -6.08 9.93 -5.05
CA ILE A 63 -6.26 11.20 -4.32
C ILE A 63 -7.06 12.19 -5.17
N SER A 64 -6.71 12.33 -6.46
CA SER A 64 -7.45 13.23 -7.36
C SER A 64 -8.90 12.81 -7.55
N MET A 65 -9.15 11.50 -7.69
CA MET A 65 -10.50 10.95 -7.83
C MET A 65 -11.35 11.17 -6.59
N GLU A 66 -10.80 10.94 -5.40
CA GLU A 66 -11.53 11.08 -4.14
C GLU A 66 -11.79 12.56 -3.78
N LEU A 67 -10.82 13.46 -4.00
CA LEU A 67 -10.93 14.84 -3.55
C LEU A 67 -11.52 15.82 -4.58
N PHE A 68 -11.29 15.58 -5.88
CA PHE A 68 -11.53 16.61 -6.91
C PHE A 68 -12.37 16.15 -8.12
N ILE A 69 -12.40 14.85 -8.44
CA ILE A 69 -13.04 14.34 -9.68
C ILE A 69 -14.33 13.54 -9.40
N GLY A 70 -14.50 12.95 -8.21
CA GLY A 70 -15.69 12.19 -7.75
C GLY A 70 -16.99 13.01 -7.72
N PRO A 71 -18.20 12.41 -7.64
CA PRO A 71 -19.36 12.85 -8.43
C PRO A 71 -19.87 14.28 -8.12
N ARG A 72 -20.04 15.05 -9.21
CA ARG A 72 -20.66 16.41 -9.38
C ARG A 72 -20.44 17.41 -8.22
N ARG A 73 -19.55 18.39 -8.48
CA ARG A 73 -19.19 19.50 -7.58
C ARG A 73 -18.45 19.05 -6.32
N HIS A 74 -17.56 18.05 -6.44
CA HIS A 74 -16.64 17.69 -5.36
C HIS A 74 -15.64 18.82 -5.13
N HIS A 75 -15.91 19.66 -4.14
CA HIS A 75 -14.88 20.39 -3.43
C HIS A 75 -14.71 19.69 -2.08
N PRO A 76 -13.47 19.45 -1.61
CA PRO A 76 -13.24 18.74 -0.34
C PRO A 76 -13.74 19.52 0.88
N PHE A 77 -14.02 20.82 0.71
CA PHE A 77 -14.43 21.73 1.78
C PHE A 77 -15.77 22.41 1.45
N ASP A 78 -16.56 22.67 2.49
CA ASP A 78 -17.73 23.54 2.44
C ASP A 78 -17.33 25.01 2.33
N SER A 79 -18.32 25.91 2.15
CA SER A 79 -18.09 27.35 2.05
C SER A 79 -17.45 27.98 3.28
N ASP A 80 -17.56 27.33 4.43
CA ASP A 80 -16.93 27.72 5.70
C ASP A 80 -15.53 27.09 5.91
N GLY A 81 -15.06 26.29 4.95
CA GLY A 81 -13.76 25.60 5.01
C GLY A 81 -13.77 24.29 5.80
N THR A 82 -14.91 23.86 6.34
CA THR A 82 -15.03 22.57 7.03
C THR A 82 -15.08 21.41 6.05
N ILE A 83 -14.79 20.19 6.52
CA ILE A 83 -14.97 18.97 5.71
C ILE A 83 -16.41 18.49 5.91
N PRO A 84 -17.23 18.46 4.85
CA PRO A 84 -18.60 17.95 4.93
C PRO A 84 -18.62 16.49 5.41
N SER A 85 -19.59 16.11 6.24
CA SER A 85 -19.68 14.74 6.77
C SER A 85 -19.84 13.69 5.66
N ASN A 86 -20.49 14.05 4.55
CA ASN A 86 -20.61 13.21 3.36
C ASN A 86 -19.31 13.07 2.55
N HIS A 87 -18.26 13.86 2.85
CA HIS A 87 -16.93 13.80 2.21
C HIS A 87 -15.87 13.13 3.09
N LEU A 88 -16.16 12.83 4.36
CA LEU A 88 -15.20 12.21 5.28
C LEU A 88 -14.59 10.92 4.72
N GLN A 89 -15.42 10.06 4.12
CA GLN A 89 -14.96 8.81 3.51
C GLN A 89 -13.95 9.05 2.39
N ASN A 90 -14.17 10.07 1.55
CA ASN A 90 -13.25 10.42 0.48
C ASN A 90 -11.92 10.94 1.04
N VAL A 91 -11.96 11.73 2.11
CA VAL A 91 -10.76 12.21 2.80
C VAL A 91 -9.98 11.05 3.42
N GLU A 92 -10.66 10.12 4.09
CA GLU A 92 -10.05 8.90 4.64
C GLU A 92 -9.36 8.06 3.54
N HIS A 93 -10.05 7.80 2.42
CA HIS A 93 -9.48 7.08 1.28
C HIS A 93 -8.28 7.81 0.65
N SER A 94 -8.38 9.13 0.51
CA SER A 94 -7.28 9.96 0.00
C SER A 94 -6.07 9.90 0.94
N SER A 95 -6.31 9.85 2.26
CA SER A 95 -5.27 9.74 3.27
C SER A 95 -4.54 8.40 3.18
N ILE A 96 -5.26 7.28 3.01
CA ILE A 96 -4.64 5.97 2.73
C ILE A 96 -3.74 6.05 1.49
N SER A 97 -4.26 6.61 0.40
CA SER A 97 -3.52 6.75 -0.86
C SER A 97 -2.27 7.62 -0.67
N MET A 98 -2.37 8.70 0.11
CA MET A 98 -1.24 9.57 0.46
C MET A 98 -0.14 8.83 1.21
N ALA A 99 -0.48 7.93 2.14
CA ALA A 99 0.53 7.16 2.85
C ALA A 99 1.34 6.23 1.91
N PHE A 100 0.68 5.59 0.95
CA PHE A 100 1.37 4.79 -0.07
C PHE A 100 2.18 5.65 -1.06
N LEU A 101 1.73 6.88 -1.37
CA LEU A 101 2.49 7.85 -2.15
C LEU A 101 3.78 8.25 -1.42
N VAL A 102 3.68 8.59 -0.13
CA VAL A 102 4.84 8.92 0.71
C VAL A 102 5.81 7.75 0.76
N TYR A 103 5.32 6.53 1.01
CA TYR A 103 6.15 5.33 0.95
C TYR A 103 6.90 5.20 -0.38
N ALA A 104 6.21 5.31 -1.52
CA ALA A 104 6.81 5.13 -2.83
C ALA A 104 7.87 6.21 -3.14
N VAL A 105 7.60 7.47 -2.80
CA VAL A 105 8.56 8.58 -2.91
C VAL A 105 9.77 8.31 -2.02
N SER A 106 9.57 7.98 -0.75
CA SER A 106 10.64 7.67 0.19
C SER A 106 11.52 6.52 -0.30
N ALA A 107 10.92 5.45 -0.82
CA ALA A 107 11.64 4.31 -1.38
C ALA A 107 12.57 4.72 -2.54
N VAL A 108 12.10 5.59 -3.46
CA VAL A 108 12.93 6.14 -4.54
C VAL A 108 14.06 7.01 -3.99
N VAL A 109 13.75 7.91 -3.04
CA VAL A 109 14.74 8.82 -2.44
C VAL A 109 15.83 8.03 -1.71
N PHE A 110 15.45 7.05 -0.89
CA PHE A 110 16.40 6.22 -0.14
C PHE A 110 17.26 5.34 -1.05
N ASP A 111 16.72 4.83 -2.16
CA ASP A 111 17.50 4.06 -3.13
C ASP A 111 18.49 4.94 -3.93
N ARG A 112 18.14 6.21 -4.19
CA ARG A 112 18.97 7.17 -4.93
C ARG A 112 20.01 7.91 -4.10
N ALA A 113 19.87 7.95 -2.78
CA ALA A 113 20.81 8.63 -1.90
C ALA A 113 22.25 8.09 -2.08
N ARG A 114 23.22 9.01 -2.21
CA ARG A 114 24.65 8.71 -2.36
C ARG A 114 25.48 9.46 -1.31
N PRO A 115 26.31 8.78 -0.49
CA PRO A 115 26.35 7.32 -0.31
C PRO A 115 25.03 6.81 0.28
N ARG A 116 24.68 5.55 -0.02
CA ARG A 116 23.45 4.95 0.51
C ARG A 116 23.63 4.72 2.01
N ALA A 117 22.83 5.39 2.83
CA ALA A 117 22.88 5.20 4.28
C ALA A 117 22.60 3.73 4.62
N ALA A 118 23.33 3.19 5.61
CA ALA A 118 23.15 1.81 6.09
C ALA A 118 21.68 1.53 6.50
N ALA A 119 20.97 2.55 6.98
CA ALA A 119 19.57 2.46 7.40
C ALA A 119 18.54 2.55 6.25
N SER A 120 18.94 2.84 5.01
CA SER A 120 18.01 3.10 3.88
C SER A 120 16.99 1.98 3.65
N GLU A 121 17.40 0.72 3.73
CA GLU A 121 16.50 -0.43 3.57
C GLU A 121 15.51 -0.54 4.72
N GLY A 122 15.98 -0.43 5.96
CA GLY A 122 15.13 -0.42 7.15
C GLY A 122 14.12 0.74 7.13
N LEU A 123 14.54 1.94 6.73
CA LEU A 123 13.66 3.10 6.57
C LEU A 123 12.60 2.88 5.47
N THR A 124 12.96 2.20 4.38
CA THR A 124 11.99 1.83 3.33
C THR A 124 10.94 0.85 3.85
N ILE A 125 11.35 -0.14 4.64
CA ILE A 125 10.44 -1.11 5.28
C ILE A 125 9.55 -0.40 6.31
N LEU A 126 10.10 0.50 7.11
CA LEU A 126 9.32 1.29 8.09
C LEU A 126 8.31 2.20 7.40
N ALA A 127 8.65 2.83 6.28
CA ALA A 127 7.71 3.62 5.49
C ALA A 127 6.56 2.76 4.94
N ALA A 128 6.85 1.56 4.44
CA ALA A 128 5.81 0.61 4.02
C ALA A 128 4.91 0.19 5.19
N ALA A 129 5.50 -0.12 6.35
CA ALA A 129 4.78 -0.48 7.56
C ALA A 129 3.92 0.69 8.08
N ALA A 130 4.38 1.93 7.98
CA ALA A 130 3.59 3.11 8.33
C ALA A 130 2.37 3.24 7.42
N ALA A 131 2.52 2.99 6.11
CA ALA A 131 1.40 2.99 5.16
C ALA A 131 0.36 1.91 5.50
N PHE A 132 0.79 0.67 5.77
CA PHE A 132 -0.14 -0.40 6.19
C PHE A 132 -0.78 -0.12 7.56
N THR A 133 -0.05 0.48 8.50
CA THR A 133 -0.60 0.89 9.80
C THR A 133 -1.72 1.91 9.61
N GLN A 134 -1.47 2.96 8.82
CA GLN A 134 -2.48 3.98 8.56
C GLN A 134 -3.69 3.40 7.83
N GLN A 135 -3.47 2.53 6.85
CA GLN A 135 -4.53 1.81 6.16
C GLN A 135 -5.37 0.99 7.15
N LEU A 136 -4.74 0.21 8.03
CA LEU A 136 -5.42 -0.61 9.02
C LEU A 136 -6.26 0.24 9.98
N LEU A 137 -5.69 1.32 10.52
CA LEU A 137 -6.39 2.20 11.45
C LEU A 137 -7.59 2.87 10.78
N LEU A 138 -7.42 3.40 9.57
CA LEU A 138 -8.51 4.04 8.85
C LEU A 138 -9.61 3.03 8.50
N PHE A 139 -9.27 1.82 8.04
CA PHE A 139 -10.29 0.77 7.83
C PHE A 139 -10.96 0.35 9.13
N HIS A 140 -10.24 0.28 10.25
CA HIS A 140 -10.81 -0.09 11.54
C HIS A 140 -11.88 0.91 11.99
N PHE A 141 -11.52 2.20 12.03
CA PHE A 141 -12.45 3.25 12.42
C PHE A 141 -13.58 3.47 11.40
N HIS A 142 -13.29 3.33 10.10
CA HIS A 142 -14.27 3.43 9.02
C HIS A 142 -15.28 2.25 9.00
N SER A 143 -14.83 1.05 9.35
CA SER A 143 -15.67 -0.17 9.26
C SER A 143 -16.57 -0.39 10.48
N ALA A 144 -16.46 0.44 11.52
CA ALA A 144 -17.29 0.34 12.73
C ALA A 144 -18.80 0.42 12.42
N ASP A 145 -19.16 1.03 11.29
CA ASP A 145 -20.56 1.23 10.87
C ASP A 145 -21.07 0.16 9.88
N HIS A 146 -20.30 -0.90 9.60
CA HIS A 146 -20.71 -1.94 8.64
C HIS A 146 -21.21 -3.21 9.32
N MET A 147 -22.48 -3.54 9.09
CA MET A 147 -23.12 -4.76 9.61
C MET A 147 -23.33 -5.80 8.49
N GLY A 148 -23.56 -7.06 8.90
CA GLY A 148 -23.85 -8.17 7.98
C GLY A 148 -22.65 -8.55 7.10
N VAL A 149 -22.94 -9.00 5.87
CA VAL A 149 -21.92 -9.52 4.92
C VAL A 149 -20.85 -8.48 4.59
N LYS A 150 -21.24 -7.19 4.47
CA LYS A 150 -20.29 -6.11 4.24
C LYS A 150 -19.30 -5.99 5.41
N GLY A 151 -19.77 -6.05 6.65
CA GLY A 151 -18.92 -6.05 7.84
C GLY A 151 -17.92 -7.21 7.85
N GLN A 152 -18.35 -8.40 7.44
CA GLN A 152 -17.46 -9.58 7.33
C GLN A 152 -16.33 -9.38 6.30
N TYR A 153 -16.64 -8.84 5.11
CA TYR A 153 -15.60 -8.54 4.11
C TYR A 153 -14.61 -7.49 4.62
N HIS A 154 -15.08 -6.45 5.31
CA HIS A 154 -14.22 -5.43 5.90
C HIS A 154 -13.33 -6.00 7.02
N PHE A 155 -13.86 -6.90 7.85
CA PHE A 155 -13.07 -7.58 8.87
C PHE A 155 -11.95 -8.44 8.26
N ILE A 156 -12.27 -9.22 7.22
CA ILE A 156 -11.27 -10.02 6.50
C ILE A 156 -10.19 -9.12 5.87
N LEU A 157 -10.59 -8.00 5.26
CA LEU A 157 -9.64 -7.03 4.71
C LEU A 157 -8.70 -6.47 5.79
N GLN A 158 -9.22 -6.13 6.98
CA GLN A 158 -8.38 -5.68 8.10
C GLN A 158 -7.38 -6.76 8.55
N LEU A 159 -7.82 -8.03 8.63
CA LEU A 159 -6.92 -9.14 8.97
C LEU A 159 -5.78 -9.26 7.95
N ILE A 160 -6.10 -9.17 6.66
CA ILE A 160 -5.13 -9.25 5.56
C ILE A 160 -4.13 -8.08 5.61
N ILE A 161 -4.61 -6.86 5.86
CA ILE A 161 -3.75 -5.67 6.04
C ILE A 161 -2.85 -5.87 7.27
N PHE A 162 -3.38 -6.41 8.36
CA PHE A 162 -2.62 -6.70 9.56
C PHE A 162 -1.50 -7.73 9.29
N VAL A 163 -1.79 -8.80 8.55
CA VAL A 163 -0.78 -9.77 8.12
C VAL A 163 0.28 -9.10 7.24
N SER A 164 -0.12 -8.25 6.31
CA SER A 164 0.81 -7.46 5.46
C SER A 164 1.70 -6.55 6.30
N LEU A 165 1.14 -5.88 7.32
CA LEU A 165 1.89 -5.05 8.26
C LEU A 165 2.92 -5.87 9.06
N MET A 166 2.47 -6.94 9.71
CA MET A 166 3.33 -7.76 10.56
C MET A 166 4.48 -8.37 9.76
N THR A 167 4.20 -8.94 8.59
CA THR A 167 5.23 -9.53 7.73
C THR A 167 6.15 -8.49 7.09
N THR A 168 5.67 -7.26 6.89
CA THR A 168 6.54 -6.12 6.51
C THR A 168 7.52 -5.79 7.63
N LEU A 169 7.05 -5.63 8.88
CA LEU A 169 7.90 -5.36 10.04
C LEU A 169 8.90 -6.49 10.32
N MET A 170 8.45 -7.75 10.21
CA MET A 170 9.33 -8.92 10.31
C MET A 170 10.46 -8.89 9.27
N GLY A 171 10.29 -8.22 8.14
CA GLY A 171 11.33 -8.04 7.13
C GLY A 171 12.58 -7.30 7.64
N ILE A 172 12.47 -6.52 8.73
CA ILE A 172 13.62 -5.88 9.38
C ILE A 172 14.47 -6.92 10.13
N ALA A 173 13.82 -7.77 10.93
CA ALA A 173 14.49 -8.76 11.77
C ALA A 173 14.86 -10.04 11.00
N LEU A 174 14.07 -10.41 9.98
CA LEU A 174 14.16 -11.65 9.23
C LEU A 174 14.27 -11.40 7.71
N PRO A 175 15.22 -10.58 7.23
CA PRO A 175 15.31 -10.18 5.82
C PRO A 175 15.58 -11.35 4.86
N LYS A 176 16.13 -12.46 5.35
CA LYS A 176 16.43 -13.68 4.57
C LYS A 176 15.31 -14.72 4.63
N SER A 177 14.23 -14.47 5.35
CA SER A 177 13.14 -15.45 5.47
C SER A 177 12.26 -15.43 4.23
N PHE A 178 12.41 -16.47 3.40
CA PHE A 178 11.57 -16.67 2.22
C PHE A 178 10.09 -16.79 2.61
N LEU A 179 9.77 -17.52 3.68
CA LEU A 179 8.39 -17.68 4.15
C LEU A 179 7.74 -16.34 4.52
N VAL A 180 8.46 -15.46 5.23
CA VAL A 180 7.94 -14.12 5.57
C VAL A 180 7.67 -13.32 4.29
N SER A 181 8.57 -13.38 3.30
CA SER A 181 8.38 -12.70 2.02
C SER A 181 7.20 -13.25 1.22
N LEU A 182 6.96 -14.56 1.28
CA LEU A 182 5.89 -15.25 0.60
C LEU A 182 4.54 -14.84 1.20
N VAL A 183 4.42 -14.90 2.54
CA VAL A 183 3.20 -14.50 3.25
C VAL A 183 2.89 -13.03 2.99
N ARG A 184 3.89 -12.13 3.06
CA ARG A 184 3.71 -10.71 2.74
C ARG A 184 3.19 -10.50 1.33
N SER A 185 3.79 -11.16 0.34
CA SER A 185 3.41 -10.99 -1.07
C SER A 185 2.00 -11.52 -1.32
N SER A 186 1.66 -12.66 -0.72
CA SER A 186 0.32 -13.25 -0.82
C SER A 186 -0.74 -12.39 -0.14
N SER A 187 -0.47 -11.84 1.06
CA SER A 187 -1.42 -10.97 1.75
C SER A 187 -1.58 -9.59 1.09
N ILE A 188 -0.62 -9.16 0.27
CA ILE A 188 -0.81 -7.97 -0.58
C ILE A 188 -1.68 -8.32 -1.80
N ALA A 189 -1.62 -9.55 -2.29
CA ALA A 189 -2.33 -9.98 -3.50
C ALA A 189 -3.83 -10.26 -3.28
N PHE A 190 -4.20 -10.77 -2.10
CA PHE A 190 -5.53 -11.26 -1.76
C PHE A 190 -6.06 -10.54 -0.54
#